data_AF-A0A161M147-F1
#
_entry.id   AF-A0A161M147-F1
#
_cell.length_a   1.000
_cell.length_b   1.000
_cell.length_c   1.000
_cell.angle_alpha   90.00
_cell.angle_beta   90.00
_cell.angle_gamma   90.00
#
_symmetry.space_group_name_H-M   'P 1'
#
loop_
_entity.id
_entity.type
_entity.pdbx_description
1 polymer ?
#
loop_
_entity_poly.entity_id
_entity_poly.type
_entity_poly.pdbx_seq_one_letter_code
_entity_poly.pdbx_strand_id
1 'polypeptide(L)'
;VWLSDQRGNWYSKKHEKYTVNDARFWNFSFHESGFYDLPATIDKILDVTGHIKVSYIGYSLGTTIFLVMGSMRPEYNQKVKPAILLGPVAMLSGIYGYSLEKIDYILHIIYKL
;
A
#
# COMPACT_ATOMS: atom_id res chain seq x y z
N VAL A 1 17.35 3.67 -7.88
CA VAL A 1 16.37 3.71 -6.77
C VAL A 1 15.03 4.07 -7.34
N TRP A 2 13.96 3.36 -6.97
CA TRP A 2 12.60 3.63 -7.44
C TRP A 2 11.74 4.04 -6.23
N LEU A 3 10.96 5.11 -6.39
CA LEU A 3 10.02 5.60 -5.37
C LEU A 3 8.62 5.45 -5.94
N SER A 4 7.83 4.55 -5.36
CA SER A 4 6.47 4.27 -5.81
C SER A 4 5.46 5.18 -5.13
N ASP A 5 4.55 5.77 -5.91
CA ASP A 5 3.40 6.50 -5.41
C ASP A 5 2.18 5.60 -5.24
N GLN A 6 1.35 5.92 -4.26
CA GLN A 6 0.14 5.16 -3.92
C GLN A 6 -1.08 5.70 -4.67
N ARG A 7 -1.98 4.81 -5.12
CA ARG A 7 -3.25 5.22 -5.71
C ARG A 7 -3.97 6.27 -4.85
N GLY A 8 -4.52 7.29 -5.50
CA GLY A 8 -5.24 8.39 -4.86
C GLY A 8 -4.38 9.50 -4.26
N ASN A 9 -3.05 9.33 -4.15
CA ASN A 9 -2.17 10.43 -3.76
C ASN A 9 -2.03 11.47 -4.88
N TRP A 10 -1.34 12.59 -4.63
CA TRP A 10 -1.25 13.71 -5.59
C TRP A 10 -0.75 13.31 -6.99
N TYR A 11 0.16 12.34 -7.07
CA TYR A 11 0.81 11.93 -8.31
C TYR A 11 0.11 10.75 -9.00
N SER A 12 -0.76 10.04 -8.29
CA SER A 12 -1.43 8.82 -8.77
C SER A 12 -2.96 8.93 -8.74
N LYS A 13 -3.52 9.97 -9.40
CA LYS A 13 -4.97 10.22 -9.49
C LYS A 13 -5.63 9.88 -10.85
N LYS A 14 -5.03 8.99 -11.64
CA LYS A 14 -5.60 8.56 -12.93
C LYS A 14 -6.18 7.16 -12.81
N HIS A 15 -7.32 6.93 -13.48
CA HIS A 15 -7.97 5.63 -13.55
C HIS A 15 -8.57 5.48 -14.95
N GLU A 16 -8.59 4.26 -15.50
CA GLU A 16 -9.03 4.02 -16.88
C GLU A 16 -10.52 4.30 -17.10
N LYS A 17 -11.35 4.03 -16.09
CA LYS A 17 -12.84 4.10 -16.18
C LYS A 17 -13.50 5.22 -15.39
N TYR A 18 -12.83 5.76 -14.37
CA TYR A 18 -13.44 6.61 -13.36
C TYR A 18 -12.62 7.88 -13.21
N THR A 19 -13.27 8.98 -12.86
CA THR A 19 -12.60 10.26 -12.57
C THR A 19 -12.49 10.45 -11.06
N VAL A 20 -11.66 11.39 -10.60
CA VAL A 20 -11.55 11.74 -9.18
C VAL A 20 -12.87 12.24 -8.56
N ASN A 21 -13.86 12.59 -9.38
CA ASN A 21 -15.20 13.01 -8.93
C ASN A 21 -16.15 11.82 -8.74
N ASP A 22 -15.80 10.63 -9.23
CA ASP A 22 -16.58 9.41 -9.00
C ASP A 22 -16.25 8.80 -7.64
N ALA A 23 -17.24 8.54 -6.79
CA ALA A 23 -17.01 7.85 -5.51
C ALA A 23 -16.32 6.48 -5.67
N ARG A 24 -16.57 5.79 -6.78
CA ARG A 24 -15.94 4.50 -7.14
C ARG A 24 -14.43 4.61 -7.34
N PHE A 25 -13.92 5.79 -7.71
CA PHE A 25 -12.48 6.04 -7.81
C PHE A 25 -11.80 5.88 -6.44
N TRP A 26 -12.47 6.28 -5.37
CA TRP A 26 -11.96 6.29 -4.00
C TRP A 26 -12.32 5.04 -3.20
N ASN A 27 -13.03 4.08 -3.81
CA ASN A 27 -13.41 2.83 -3.16
C ASN A 27 -12.23 1.84 -3.14
N PHE A 28 -11.20 2.17 -2.36
CA PHE A 28 -10.05 1.33 -2.10
C PHE A 28 -9.52 1.58 -0.69
N SER A 29 -8.69 0.65 -0.23
CA SER A 29 -7.99 0.69 1.04
C SER A 29 -6.52 0.28 0.82
N PHE A 30 -5.78 0.08 1.91
CA PHE A 30 -4.44 -0.50 1.85
C PHE A 30 -4.43 -1.90 1.21
N HIS A 31 -5.56 -2.60 1.18
CA HIS A 31 -5.67 -3.91 0.57
C HIS A 31 -5.37 -3.86 -0.93
N GLU A 32 -6.03 -2.97 -1.67
CA GLU A 32 -5.83 -2.84 -3.12
C GLU A 32 -4.41 -2.39 -3.47
N SER A 33 -3.81 -1.55 -2.63
CA SER A 33 -2.39 -1.17 -2.78
C SER A 33 -1.45 -2.37 -2.66
N GLY A 34 -1.69 -3.27 -1.70
CA GLY A 34 -0.88 -4.48 -1.54
C GLY A 34 -1.16 -5.52 -2.61
N PHE A 35 -2.43 -5.70 -3.00
CA PHE A 35 -2.83 -6.75 -3.93
C PHE A 35 -2.58 -6.39 -5.41
N TYR A 36 -2.72 -5.12 -5.78
CA TYR A 36 -2.59 -4.64 -7.15
C TYR A 36 -1.37 -3.73 -7.36
N ASP A 37 -1.24 -2.64 -6.60
CA ASP A 37 -0.26 -1.58 -6.91
C ASP A 37 1.19 -2.05 -6.73
N LEU A 38 1.49 -2.67 -5.59
CA LEU A 38 2.86 -3.11 -5.31
C LEU A 38 3.32 -4.20 -6.29
N PRO A 39 2.53 -5.24 -6.59
CA PRO A 39 2.83 -6.19 -7.67
C PRO A 39 3.10 -5.54 -9.03
N ALA A 40 2.22 -4.64 -9.48
CA ALA A 40 2.37 -3.95 -10.77
C ALA A 40 3.65 -3.09 -10.80
N THR A 41 3.96 -2.43 -9.67
CA THR A 41 5.20 -1.67 -9.51
C THR A 41 6.43 -2.57 -9.59
N ILE A 42 6.44 -3.70 -8.87
CA ILE A 42 7.56 -4.66 -8.89
C ILE A 42 7.77 -5.18 -10.31
N ASP A 43 6.70 -5.64 -10.96
CA ASP A 43 6.81 -6.16 -12.33
C ASP A 43 7.34 -5.11 -13.29
N LYS A 44 6.89 -3.85 -13.16
CA LYS A 44 7.39 -2.77 -14.01
C LYS A 44 8.87 -2.48 -13.78
N ILE A 45 9.34 -2.52 -12.53
CA ILE A 45 10.76 -2.33 -12.21
C ILE A 45 11.59 -3.47 -12.78
N LEU A 46 11.16 -4.73 -12.62
CA LEU A 46 11.87 -5.90 -13.12
C LEU A 46 11.93 -5.89 -14.66
N ASP A 47 10.81 -5.57 -15.33
CA ASP A 47 10.72 -5.39 -16.77
C ASP A 47 11.71 -4.33 -17.30
N VAL A 48 11.73 -3.14 -16.68
CA VAL A 48 12.59 -2.03 -17.12
C VAL A 48 14.07 -2.30 -16.83
N THR A 49 14.39 -2.98 -15.73
CA THR A 49 15.79 -3.16 -15.29
C THR A 49 16.42 -4.47 -15.75
N GLY A 50 15.61 -5.47 -16.14
CA GLY A 50 16.07 -6.83 -16.43
C GLY A 50 16.52 -7.61 -15.18
N HIS A 51 16.39 -7.05 -13.98
CA HIS A 51 16.66 -7.78 -12.75
C HIS A 51 15.58 -8.83 -12.48
N ILE A 52 15.95 -9.88 -11.74
CA ILE A 52 15.02 -10.94 -11.33
C ILE A 52 14.38 -10.68 -9.96
N LYS A 53 14.96 -9.78 -9.16
CA LYS A 53 14.49 -9.43 -7.82
C LYS A 53 14.71 -7.96 -7.52
N VAL A 54 13.85 -7.41 -6.66
CA VAL A 54 14.01 -6.06 -6.08
C VAL A 54 14.31 -6.13 -4.59
N SER A 55 15.03 -5.14 -4.07
CA SER A 55 15.04 -4.84 -2.64
C SER A 55 13.84 -3.96 -2.31
N TYR A 56 13.04 -4.33 -1.32
CA TYR A 56 11.89 -3.55 -0.87
C TYR A 56 12.19 -2.87 0.46
N ILE A 57 11.89 -1.57 0.57
CA ILE A 57 11.91 -0.84 1.83
C ILE A 57 10.53 -0.20 2.01
N GLY A 58 9.83 -0.57 3.08
CA GLY A 58 8.53 -0.02 3.44
C GLY A 58 8.59 0.68 4.80
N TYR A 59 7.88 1.80 4.94
CA TYR A 59 7.70 2.49 6.21
C TYR A 59 6.22 2.60 6.56
N SER A 60 5.86 2.35 7.83
CA SER A 60 4.48 2.46 8.33
C SER A 60 3.48 1.74 7.42
N LEU A 61 2.53 2.43 6.77
CA LEU A 61 1.58 1.86 5.82
C LEU A 61 2.23 1.04 4.69
N GLY A 62 3.42 1.44 4.22
CA GLY A 62 4.17 0.68 3.22
C GLY A 62 4.47 -0.75 3.69
N THR A 63 4.72 -0.92 4.99
CA THR A 63 4.91 -2.26 5.55
C THR A 63 3.62 -3.10 5.50
N THR A 64 2.47 -2.50 5.80
CA THR A 64 1.16 -3.18 5.69
C THR A 64 0.89 -3.61 4.26
N ILE A 65 1.17 -2.74 3.29
CA ILE A 65 1.02 -3.01 1.85
C ILE A 65 1.89 -4.21 1.45
N PHE A 66 3.16 -4.24 1.90
CA PHE A 66 4.03 -5.38 1.66
C PHE A 66 3.51 -6.68 2.28
N LEU A 67 3.00 -6.62 3.52
CA LEU A 67 2.46 -7.79 4.21
C LEU A 67 1.18 -8.31 3.55
N VAL A 68 0.32 -7.44 3.01
CA VAL A 68 -0.85 -7.83 2.21
C VAL A 68 -0.39 -8.55 0.94
N MET A 69 0.54 -7.97 0.18
CA MET A 69 1.09 -8.63 -1.01
C MET A 69 1.69 -9.99 -0.64
N GLY A 70 2.56 -10.04 0.36
CA GLY A 70 3.31 -11.25 0.68
C GLY A 70 2.45 -12.40 1.21
N SER A 71 1.29 -12.10 1.79
CA SER A 71 0.33 -13.11 2.26
C SER A 71 -0.71 -13.49 1.20
N MET A 72 -1.25 -12.51 0.45
CA MET A 72 -2.33 -12.73 -0.52
C MET A 72 -1.83 -13.09 -1.93
N ARG A 73 -0.56 -12.78 -2.24
CA ARG A 73 0.11 -13.02 -3.52
C ARG A 73 1.50 -13.61 -3.32
N PRO A 74 1.60 -14.82 -2.73
CA PRO A 74 2.87 -15.41 -2.33
C PRO A 74 3.85 -15.62 -3.50
N GLU A 75 3.37 -15.65 -4.75
CA GLU A 75 4.20 -15.70 -5.95
C GLU A 75 5.12 -14.48 -6.14
N TYR A 76 4.88 -13.37 -5.43
CA TYR A 76 5.77 -12.19 -5.43
C TYR A 76 6.88 -12.28 -4.38
N ASN A 77 6.77 -13.15 -3.38
CA ASN A 77 7.81 -13.29 -2.35
C ASN A 77 9.17 -13.70 -2.96
N GLN A 78 9.16 -14.50 -4.03
CA GLN A 78 10.38 -14.88 -4.75
C GLN A 78 11.03 -13.70 -5.51
N LYS A 79 10.27 -12.65 -5.83
CA LYS A 79 10.69 -11.46 -6.57
C LYS A 79 11.28 -10.37 -5.67
N VAL A 80 11.26 -10.54 -4.35
CA VAL A 80 11.78 -9.55 -3.40
C VAL A 80 12.91 -10.14 -2.56
N LYS A 81 14.06 -9.46 -2.51
CA LYS A 81 15.19 -9.81 -1.63
C LYS A 81 16.19 -8.64 -1.48
N PRO A 82 16.39 -8.08 -0.27
CA PRO A 82 15.62 -8.26 0.96
C PRO A 82 14.32 -7.44 0.97
N ALA A 83 13.45 -7.73 1.94
CA ALA A 83 12.38 -6.83 2.38
C ALA A 83 12.75 -6.22 3.73
N ILE A 84 12.78 -4.90 3.81
CA ILE A 84 13.13 -4.13 5.02
C ILE A 84 11.88 -3.35 5.43
N LEU A 85 11.34 -3.66 6.60
CA LEU A 85 10.09 -3.09 7.11
C LEU A 85 10.39 -2.17 8.30
N LEU A 86 10.25 -0.87 8.10
CA LEU A 86 10.52 0.17 9.09
C LEU A 86 9.21 0.59 9.78
N GLY A 87 9.10 0.39 11.09
CA GLY A 87 7.84 0.63 11.82
C GLY A 87 6.70 -0.24 11.31
N PRO A 88 6.82 -1.58 11.36
CA PRO A 88 5.84 -2.49 10.76
C PRO A 88 4.47 -2.40 11.42
N VAL A 89 3.42 -2.28 10.60
CA VAL A 89 2.02 -2.26 11.05
C VAL A 89 1.28 -3.46 10.44
N ALA A 90 1.32 -4.60 11.13
CA ALA A 90 0.61 -5.81 10.73
C ALA A 90 -0.78 -5.92 11.37
N MET A 91 -0.92 -5.42 12.60
CA MET A 91 -2.14 -5.45 13.39
C MET A 91 -2.17 -4.22 14.30
N LEU A 92 -3.34 -3.60 14.46
CA LEU A 92 -3.53 -2.42 15.32
C LEU A 92 -4.12 -2.77 16.70
N SER A 93 -4.48 -4.03 16.95
CA SER A 93 -4.98 -4.46 18.26
C SER A 93 -3.86 -4.41 19.30
N GLY A 94 -4.14 -3.84 20.47
CA GLY A 94 -3.16 -3.71 21.56
C GLY A 94 -2.48 -2.34 21.65
N ILE A 95 -2.87 -1.37 20.80
CA ILE A 95 -2.55 0.05 21.00
C ILE A 95 -3.43 0.57 22.16
N TYR A 96 -3.04 0.29 23.40
CA TYR A 96 -3.69 0.89 24.57
C TYR A 96 -3.01 2.23 24.88
N GLY A 97 -3.59 3.31 24.36
CA GLY A 97 -3.16 4.67 24.69
C GLY A 97 -4.25 5.68 24.33
N TYR A 98 -4.32 6.77 25.10
CA TYR A 98 -5.25 7.92 25.00
C TYR A 98 -5.43 8.54 23.60
N SER A 99 -4.73 8.05 22.57
CA SER A 99 -4.79 8.50 21.18
C SER A 99 -5.90 7.85 20.34
N LEU A 100 -6.49 6.73 20.77
CA LEU A 100 -7.50 6.04 19.97
C LEU A 100 -8.83 6.80 19.86
N GLU A 101 -9.25 7.54 20.90
CA GLU A 101 -10.45 8.38 20.81
C GLU A 101 -10.32 9.47 19.72
N LYS A 102 -9.10 9.99 19.51
CA LYS A 102 -8.82 10.96 18.44
C LYS A 102 -8.75 10.31 17.06
N ILE A 103 -8.26 9.07 16.98
CA ILE A 103 -8.20 8.32 15.71
C ILE A 103 -9.60 7.87 15.31
N ASP A 104 -10.42 7.37 16.24
CA ASP A 104 -11.82 7.05 15.99
C ASP A 104 -12.59 8.31 15.56
N TYR A 105 -12.33 9.47 16.16
CA TYR A 105 -12.92 10.74 15.72
C TYR A 105 -12.53 11.10 14.27
N ILE A 106 -11.26 10.95 13.90
CA ILE A 106 -10.77 11.23 12.54
C ILE A 106 -11.31 10.21 11.53
N LEU A 107 -11.33 8.92 11.87
CA LEU A 107 -11.92 7.88 11.04
C LEU A 107 -13.43 8.12 10.87
N HIS A 108 -14.14 8.49 11.94
CA HIS A 108 -15.57 8.80 11.88
C HIS A 108 -15.88 10.03 11.02
N ILE A 109 -14.98 11.02 10.95
CA ILE A 109 -15.09 12.16 10.01
C ILE A 109 -14.82 11.72 8.57
N ILE A 110 -13.79 10.89 8.35
CA ILE A 110 -13.40 10.43 7.02
C ILE A 110 -14.45 9.48 6.42
N TYR A 111 -15.10 8.63 7.23
CA TYR A 111 -16.11 7.67 6.77
C TYR A 111 -17.56 8.19 6.79
N LYS A 112 -17.80 9.46 7.14
CA LYS A 112 -19.13 10.12 7.09
C LYS A 112 -19.26 11.23 6.04
N LEU A 113 -18.22 11.47 5.24
CA LEU A 113 -18.29 12.29 4.02
C LEU A 113 -18.33 11.36 2.80
#